data_AF-A0A428Z1G7-F1
#
_entry.id   AF-A0A428Z1G7-F1
#
_cell.length_a   1.000
_cell.length_b   1.000
_cell.length_c   1.000
_cell.angle_alpha   90.00
_cell.angle_beta   90.00
_cell.angle_gamma   90.00
#
_symmetry.space_group_name_H-M   'P 1'
#
loop_
_entity.id
_entity.type
_entity.pdbx_description
1 polymer ?
#
loop_
_entity_poly.entity_id
_entity_poly.type
_entity_poly.pdbx_seq_one_letter_code
_entity_poly.pdbx_strand_id
1 'polypeptide(L)'
;MRSTKRLLAGVLGGGALIVALTGCGALQEAQQTAEGVSNAASTAQVCVEALRIAAFNPDTANPDAAVQGAQDAGKKLEDLAAKATDTNVDKALNDLATTMTQTTVADLANGPANWLKTKADQVAALTKACGGGGGN
;
A
#
# COMPACT_ATOMS: atom_id res chain seq x y z
N MET A 1 6.48 46.32 -17.07
CA MET A 1 5.20 45.85 -16.50
C MET A 1 5.14 44.34 -16.66
N ARG A 2 5.00 43.59 -15.57
CA ARG A 2 4.72 42.14 -15.58
C ARG A 2 3.29 41.93 -16.10
N SER A 3 3.08 40.99 -17.01
CA SER A 3 1.76 40.40 -17.22
C SER A 3 1.88 38.98 -17.74
N THR A 4 1.80 38.09 -16.76
CA THR A 4 1.39 36.69 -16.78
C THR A 4 0.28 36.41 -17.78
N LYS A 5 0.42 35.34 -18.58
CA LYS A 5 -0.73 34.65 -19.16
C LYS A 5 -0.48 33.15 -19.17
N ARG A 6 -1.07 32.49 -18.16
CA ARG A 6 -1.28 31.05 -18.12
C ARG A 6 -2.33 30.72 -19.19
N LEU A 7 -2.01 29.81 -20.09
CA LEU A 7 -3.00 29.16 -20.95
C LEU A 7 -3.11 27.70 -20.50
N LEU A 8 -4.20 27.44 -19.78
CA LEU A 8 -4.78 26.12 -19.56
C LEU A 8 -5.69 25.82 -20.76
N ALA A 9 -5.50 24.67 -21.39
CA ALA A 9 -6.48 23.90 -22.19
C ALA A 9 -5.67 22.87 -23.00
N GLY A 10 -5.95 21.57 -23.02
CA GLY A 10 -7.04 20.77 -22.51
C GLY A 10 -6.99 19.45 -23.28
N VAL A 11 -7.33 18.32 -22.66
CA VAL A 11 -7.80 17.13 -23.38
C VAL A 11 -8.99 16.57 -22.60
N LEU A 12 -10.14 16.64 -23.27
CA LEU A 12 -11.42 16.07 -22.90
C LEU A 12 -11.49 14.60 -23.38
N GLY A 13 -12.09 13.74 -22.56
CA GLY A 13 -12.94 12.65 -23.04
C GLY A 13 -12.35 11.24 -23.07
N GLY A 14 -12.93 10.35 -22.27
CA GLY A 14 -12.79 8.89 -22.40
C GLY A 14 -12.76 8.18 -21.06
N GLY A 15 -13.88 7.56 -20.67
CA GLY A 15 -14.01 6.84 -19.41
C GLY A 15 -12.97 5.74 -19.22
N ALA A 16 -12.04 5.99 -18.33
CA ALA A 16 -11.35 5.01 -17.52
C ALA A 16 -11.08 5.70 -16.19
N LEU A 17 -11.45 5.07 -15.08
CA LEU A 17 -10.97 5.45 -13.75
C LEU A 17 -9.47 5.14 -13.70
N ILE A 18 -8.67 5.92 -14.42
CA ILE A 18 -7.25 6.03 -14.17
C ILE A 18 -7.19 6.87 -12.90
N VAL A 19 -7.05 6.19 -11.77
CA VAL A 19 -6.42 6.80 -10.60
C VAL A 19 -5.07 7.28 -11.12
N ALA A 20 -5.01 8.55 -11.49
CA ALA A 20 -3.79 9.19 -11.87
C ALA A 20 -2.93 9.18 -10.61
N LEU A 21 -2.03 8.21 -10.53
CA LEU A 21 -0.83 8.29 -9.72
C LEU A 21 0.00 9.45 -10.28
N THR A 22 -0.45 10.70 -10.07
CA THR A 22 0.34 11.91 -10.33
C THR A 22 1.48 12.08 -9.32
N GLY A 23 1.76 11.05 -8.53
CA GLY A 23 2.93 10.94 -7.67
C GLY A 23 4.17 10.32 -8.32
N CYS A 24 4.31 10.30 -9.64
CA CYS A 24 5.60 10.00 -10.31
C CYS A 24 6.30 11.27 -10.85
N GLY A 25 5.94 12.45 -10.34
CA GLY A 25 6.68 13.70 -10.56
C GLY A 25 7.77 13.96 -9.50
N ALA A 26 7.63 13.39 -8.30
CA ALA A 26 8.58 13.57 -7.19
C ALA A 26 9.79 12.61 -7.25
N LEU A 27 9.77 11.62 -8.15
CA LEU A 27 10.87 10.66 -8.30
C LEU A 27 12.08 11.23 -9.05
N GLN A 28 11.92 12.31 -9.82
CA GLN A 28 13.04 12.95 -10.52
C GLN A 28 13.89 13.85 -9.61
N GLU A 29 13.33 14.41 -8.55
CA GLU A 29 14.08 15.22 -7.57
C GLU A 29 14.81 14.36 -6.52
N ALA A 30 14.39 13.10 -6.33
CA ALA A 30 15.03 12.16 -5.41
C ALA A 30 16.44 11.71 -5.82
N GLN A 31 16.84 11.91 -7.09
CA GLN A 31 18.18 11.53 -7.56
C GLN A 31 19.29 12.49 -7.11
N GLN A 32 18.95 13.66 -6.54
CA GLN A 32 19.95 14.66 -6.13
C GLN A 32 20.35 14.57 -4.64
N THR A 33 19.73 13.69 -3.85
CA THR A 33 20.01 13.55 -2.41
C THR A 33 20.78 12.25 -2.13
N ALA A 34 21.98 12.13 -2.66
CA ALA A 34 22.78 10.90 -2.73
C ALA A 34 23.20 10.27 -1.38
N GLU A 35 22.95 10.93 -0.23
CA GLU A 35 23.27 10.40 1.10
C GLU A 35 22.05 9.76 1.81
N GLY A 36 20.82 9.93 1.27
CA GLY A 36 19.56 9.37 1.80
C GLY A 36 18.88 8.32 0.90
N VAL A 37 19.46 8.02 -0.27
CA VAL A 37 18.85 7.15 -1.30
C VAL A 37 18.69 5.70 -0.85
N SER A 38 19.60 5.16 -0.04
CA SER A 38 19.56 3.73 0.32
C SER A 38 18.32 3.35 1.14
N ASN A 39 17.92 4.19 2.10
CA ASN A 39 16.71 3.94 2.89
C ASN A 39 15.44 4.26 2.11
N ALA A 40 15.42 5.33 1.31
CA ALA A 40 14.26 5.67 0.49
C ALA A 40 13.99 4.60 -0.59
N ALA A 41 15.03 4.08 -1.22
CA ALA A 41 14.92 2.98 -2.18
C ALA A 41 14.45 1.68 -1.52
N SER A 42 14.95 1.36 -0.32
CA SER A 42 14.55 0.17 0.45
C SER A 42 13.10 0.27 0.93
N THR A 43 12.69 1.42 1.47
CA THR A 43 11.29 1.68 1.87
C THR A 43 10.34 1.61 0.68
N ALA A 44 10.70 2.20 -0.46
CA ALA A 44 9.88 2.12 -1.67
C ALA A 44 9.73 0.68 -2.17
N GLN A 45 10.80 -0.12 -2.15
CA GLN A 45 10.75 -1.53 -2.51
C GLN A 45 9.87 -2.35 -1.56
N VAL A 46 10.03 -2.15 -0.25
CA VAL A 46 9.20 -2.79 0.78
C VAL A 46 7.73 -2.45 0.58
N CYS A 47 7.42 -1.18 0.32
CA CYS A 47 6.07 -0.70 0.06
C CYS A 47 5.44 -1.30 -1.20
N VAL A 48 6.20 -1.35 -2.31
CA VAL A 48 5.71 -1.97 -3.55
C VAL A 48 5.40 -3.45 -3.33
N GLU A 49 6.29 -4.18 -2.66
CA GLU A 49 6.09 -5.61 -2.41
C GLU A 49 4.93 -5.86 -1.44
N ALA A 50 4.82 -5.05 -0.40
CA ALA A 50 3.72 -5.13 0.55
C ALA A 50 2.37 -4.84 -0.10
N LEU A 51 2.28 -3.84 -0.99
CA LEU A 51 1.05 -3.56 -1.73
C LEU A 51 0.67 -4.69 -2.70
N ARG A 52 1.66 -5.38 -3.29
CA ARG A 52 1.39 -6.58 -4.08
C ARG A 52 0.85 -7.73 -3.24
N ILE A 53 1.44 -7.98 -2.07
CA ILE A 53 0.94 -9.00 -1.14
C ILE A 53 -0.45 -8.63 -0.65
N ALA A 54 -0.67 -7.36 -0.32
CA ALA A 54 -1.95 -6.83 0.11
C ALA A 54 -3.04 -6.87 -0.97
N ALA A 55 -2.68 -6.99 -2.25
CA ALA A 55 -3.62 -7.24 -3.34
C ALA A 55 -4.19 -8.68 -3.35
N PHE A 56 -3.78 -9.53 -2.39
CA PHE A 56 -4.37 -10.84 -2.15
C PHE A 56 -5.89 -10.78 -2.10
N ASN A 57 -6.53 -11.66 -2.87
CA ASN A 57 -7.97 -11.83 -2.93
C ASN A 57 -8.31 -13.28 -2.52
N PRO A 58 -9.02 -13.49 -1.40
CA PRO A 58 -9.33 -14.83 -0.92
C PRO A 58 -10.26 -15.58 -1.88
N ASP A 59 -9.99 -16.87 -2.12
CA ASP A 59 -10.92 -17.76 -2.81
C ASP A 59 -12.06 -18.17 -1.87
N THR A 60 -13.21 -17.54 -2.03
CA THR A 60 -14.38 -17.80 -1.18
C THR A 60 -15.03 -19.16 -1.45
N ALA A 61 -14.67 -19.86 -2.53
CA ALA A 61 -15.14 -21.22 -2.79
C ALA A 61 -14.39 -22.26 -1.94
N ASN A 62 -13.20 -21.93 -1.42
CA ASN A 62 -12.37 -22.80 -0.58
C ASN A 62 -11.90 -22.04 0.67
N PRO A 63 -12.72 -21.96 1.73
CA PRO A 63 -12.42 -21.12 2.88
C PRO A 63 -11.14 -21.52 3.61
N ASP A 64 -10.80 -22.82 3.69
CA ASP A 64 -9.54 -23.27 4.29
C ASP A 64 -8.32 -22.77 3.49
N ALA A 65 -8.37 -22.87 2.16
CA ALA A 65 -7.31 -22.37 1.29
C ALA A 65 -7.19 -20.83 1.36
N ALA A 66 -8.31 -20.13 1.50
CA ALA A 66 -8.32 -18.68 1.67
C ALA A 66 -7.71 -18.24 3.01
N VAL A 67 -7.98 -18.97 4.09
CA VAL A 67 -7.33 -18.76 5.40
C VAL A 67 -5.84 -19.00 5.30
N GLN A 68 -5.41 -20.12 4.72
CA GLN A 68 -3.99 -20.40 4.54
C GLN A 68 -3.29 -19.32 3.71
N GLY A 69 -3.91 -18.90 2.60
CA GLY A 69 -3.39 -17.82 1.75
C GLY A 69 -3.28 -16.48 2.48
N ALA A 70 -4.27 -16.13 3.31
CA ALA A 70 -4.22 -14.95 4.16
C ALA A 70 -3.08 -15.07 5.16
N GLN A 71 -2.96 -16.19 5.88
CA GLN A 71 -1.91 -16.40 6.87
C GLN A 71 -0.50 -16.38 6.26
N ASP A 72 -0.34 -16.86 5.03
CA ASP A 72 0.95 -16.80 4.33
C ASP A 72 1.26 -15.40 3.80
N ALA A 73 0.26 -14.64 3.36
CA ALA A 73 0.41 -13.22 3.07
C ALA A 73 0.81 -12.44 4.33
N GLY A 74 0.21 -12.76 5.47
CA GLY A 74 0.54 -12.17 6.77
C GLY A 74 2.01 -12.37 7.16
N LYS A 75 2.52 -13.60 7.08
CA LYS A 75 3.95 -13.89 7.36
C LYS A 75 4.90 -13.11 6.44
N LYS A 76 4.57 -12.99 5.15
CA LYS A 76 5.39 -12.20 4.21
C LYS A 76 5.38 -10.71 4.54
N LEU A 77 4.27 -10.18 5.05
CA LEU A 77 4.16 -8.80 5.49
C LEU A 77 4.97 -8.57 6.78
N GLU A 78 4.96 -9.51 7.72
CA GLU A 78 5.86 -9.52 8.90
C GLU A 78 7.35 -9.48 8.48
N ASP A 79 7.74 -10.32 7.52
CA ASP A 79 9.12 -10.35 6.99
C ASP A 79 9.52 -9.03 6.31
N LEU A 80 8.56 -8.34 5.69
CA LEU A 80 8.77 -7.02 5.10
C LEU A 80 8.83 -5.92 6.15
N ALA A 81 8.04 -6.03 7.22
CA ALA A 81 8.05 -5.10 8.35
C ALA A 81 9.43 -5.08 9.01
N ALA A 82 10.02 -6.26 9.23
CA ALA A 82 11.39 -6.40 9.76
C ALA A 82 12.48 -5.76 8.87
N LYS A 83 12.17 -5.46 7.59
CA LYS A 83 13.07 -4.79 6.64
C LYS A 83 12.74 -3.32 6.46
N ALA A 84 11.61 -2.84 6.99
CA ALA A 84 11.21 -1.45 6.91
C ALA A 84 12.06 -0.60 7.86
N THR A 85 12.71 0.44 7.34
CA THR A 85 13.46 1.40 8.16
C THR A 85 12.59 2.55 8.66
N ASP A 86 11.43 2.76 8.03
CA ASP A 86 10.44 3.76 8.43
C ASP A 86 9.45 3.14 9.43
N THR A 87 9.28 3.77 10.59
CA THR A 87 8.45 3.26 11.69
C THR A 87 6.95 3.27 11.39
N ASN A 88 6.47 4.17 10.53
CA ASN A 88 5.07 4.19 10.12
C ASN A 88 4.78 3.06 9.13
N VAL A 89 5.73 2.79 8.23
CA VAL A 89 5.66 1.65 7.31
C VAL A 89 5.72 0.34 8.08
N ASP A 90 6.69 0.17 8.98
CA ASP A 90 6.81 -1.01 9.86
C ASP A 90 5.51 -1.27 10.64
N LYS A 91 4.96 -0.24 11.28
CA LYS A 91 3.69 -0.36 12.01
C LYS A 91 2.53 -0.78 11.08
N ALA A 92 2.37 -0.12 9.94
CA ALA A 92 1.27 -0.43 9.02
C ALA A 92 1.38 -1.85 8.45
N LEU A 93 2.60 -2.34 8.22
CA LEU A 93 2.86 -3.72 7.80
C LEU A 93 2.50 -4.72 8.89
N ASN A 94 2.93 -4.48 10.14
CA ASN A 94 2.59 -5.35 11.27
C ASN A 94 1.08 -5.39 11.56
N ASP A 95 0.38 -4.27 11.47
CA ASP A 95 -1.08 -4.21 11.66
C ASP A 95 -1.82 -5.05 10.60
N LEU A 96 -1.40 -4.92 9.33
CA LEU A 96 -1.95 -5.72 8.24
C LEU A 96 -1.58 -7.20 8.36
N ALA A 97 -0.32 -7.49 8.70
CA ALA A 97 0.17 -8.84 8.89
C ALA A 97 -0.62 -9.57 9.98
N THR A 98 -0.82 -8.93 11.13
CA THR A 98 -1.61 -9.46 12.26
C THR A 98 -3.03 -9.82 11.82
N THR A 99 -3.68 -8.95 11.05
CA THR A 99 -5.04 -9.21 10.55
C THR A 99 -5.07 -10.42 9.61
N MET A 100 -4.07 -10.52 8.73
CA MET A 100 -3.93 -11.63 7.80
C MET A 100 -3.58 -12.95 8.51
N THR A 101 -2.69 -12.96 9.50
CA THR A 101 -2.30 -14.17 10.25
C THR A 101 -3.38 -14.64 11.22
N GLN A 102 -4.18 -13.75 11.77
CA GLN A 102 -5.31 -14.09 12.66
C GLN A 102 -6.60 -14.43 11.90
N THR A 103 -6.60 -14.33 10.56
CA THR A 103 -7.78 -14.63 9.75
C THR A 103 -8.22 -16.08 9.97
N THR A 104 -9.51 -16.26 10.26
CA THR A 104 -10.14 -17.57 10.43
C THR A 104 -11.19 -17.86 9.36
N VAL A 105 -11.63 -19.11 9.27
CA VAL A 105 -12.75 -19.49 8.38
C VAL A 105 -14.01 -18.72 8.74
N ALA A 106 -14.26 -18.46 10.02
CA ALA A 106 -15.44 -17.72 10.46
C ALA A 106 -15.43 -16.27 9.95
N ASP A 107 -14.25 -15.62 9.91
CA ASP A 107 -14.12 -14.26 9.39
C ASP A 107 -14.46 -14.18 7.91
N LEU A 108 -14.04 -15.18 7.12
CA LEU A 108 -14.26 -15.22 5.68
C LEU A 108 -15.67 -15.74 5.30
N ALA A 109 -16.24 -16.67 6.08
CA ALA A 109 -17.55 -17.25 5.79
C ALA A 109 -18.72 -16.43 6.35
N ASN A 110 -18.58 -15.92 7.57
CA ASN A 110 -19.67 -15.26 8.30
C ASN A 110 -19.53 -13.73 8.37
N GLY A 111 -18.31 -13.21 8.24
CA GLY A 111 -18.01 -11.78 8.32
C GLY A 111 -17.19 -11.19 7.16
N PRO A 112 -17.32 -11.65 5.89
CA PRO A 112 -16.39 -11.29 4.83
C PRO A 112 -16.33 -9.79 4.57
N ALA A 113 -17.47 -9.08 4.70
CA ALA A 113 -17.53 -7.63 4.53
C ALA A 113 -16.73 -6.89 5.61
N ASN A 114 -16.79 -7.34 6.87
CA ASN A 114 -16.05 -6.71 7.96
C ASN A 114 -14.54 -6.98 7.81
N TRP A 115 -14.18 -8.22 7.49
CA TRP A 115 -12.80 -8.60 7.23
C TRP A 115 -12.20 -7.80 6.06
N LEU A 116 -12.93 -7.72 4.94
CA LEU A 116 -12.48 -6.98 3.76
C LEU A 116 -12.39 -5.49 4.03
N LYS A 117 -13.31 -4.93 4.82
CA LYS A 117 -13.26 -3.54 5.26
C LYS A 117 -12.00 -3.26 6.08
N THR A 118 -11.73 -4.07 7.11
CA THR A 118 -10.54 -3.93 7.95
C THR A 118 -9.26 -4.03 7.13
N LYS A 119 -9.18 -5.01 6.23
CA LYS A 119 -8.07 -5.16 5.27
C LYS A 119 -7.91 -3.90 4.42
N ALA A 120 -8.99 -3.40 3.82
CA ALA A 120 -8.94 -2.21 2.96
C ALA A 120 -8.49 -0.96 3.73
N ASP A 121 -8.99 -0.76 4.94
CA ASP A 121 -8.62 0.37 5.80
C ASP A 121 -7.12 0.31 6.17
N GLN A 122 -6.58 -0.88 6.44
CA GLN A 122 -5.15 -1.09 6.70
C GLN A 122 -4.27 -0.92 5.44
N VAL A 123 -4.73 -1.36 4.27
CA VAL A 123 -4.03 -1.12 3.00
C VAL A 123 -3.98 0.37 2.66
N ALA A 124 -5.05 1.12 2.96
CA ALA A 124 -5.04 2.57 2.84
C ALA A 124 -4.03 3.22 3.80
N ALA A 125 -3.95 2.74 5.04
CA ALA A 125 -2.97 3.20 6.02
C ALA A 125 -1.53 2.91 5.56
N LEU A 126 -1.26 1.70 5.04
CA LEU A 126 0.03 1.32 4.45
C LEU A 126 0.37 2.21 3.26
N THR A 127 -0.56 2.44 2.34
CA THR A 127 -0.36 3.32 1.18
C THR A 127 0.01 4.73 1.62
N LYS A 128 -0.65 5.26 2.66
CA LYS A 128 -0.36 6.58 3.23
C LYS A 128 1.03 6.63 3.87
N ALA A 129 1.42 5.60 4.63
CA ALA A 129 2.75 5.51 5.21
C ALA A 129 3.83 5.45 4.11
N CYS A 130 3.61 4.64 3.07
CA CYS A 130 4.48 4.51 1.91
C CYS A 130 4.62 5.80 1.07
N GLY A 131 3.61 6.68 1.10
CA GLY A 131 3.64 7.98 0.42
C GLY A 131 4.45 9.07 1.14
N GLY A 132 5.14 8.75 2.24
CA GLY A 132 5.93 9.72 3.00
C GLY A 132 5.09 10.63 3.90
N GLY A 133 3.89 10.20 4.29
CA GLY A 133 3.02 10.90 5.25
C GLY A 133 3.55 10.86 6.70
N GLY A 134 4.85 11.06 6.90
CA GLY A 134 5.46 11.37 8.20
C GLY A 134 5.19 12.84 8.51
N GLY A 135 4.06 13.13 9.13
CA GLY A 135 3.68 14.47 9.55
C GLY A 135 2.96 14.44 10.89
N ASN A 136 3.74 14.28 11.95
CA ASN A 136 3.66 15.05 13.21
C ASN A 136 4.99 14.94 13.95
#